data_AF-A0A7J3T938-F1
#
_entry.id   AF-A0A7J3T938-F1
#
_cell.length_a   1.000
_cell.length_b   1.000
_cell.length_c   1.000
_cell.angle_alpha   90.00
_cell.angle_beta   90.00
_cell.angle_gamma   90.00
#
_symmetry.space_group_name_H-M   'P 1'
#
loop_
_entity.id
_entity.type
_entity.pdbx_description
1 polymer ?
#
loop_
_entity_poly.entity_id
_entity_poly.type
_entity_poly.pdbx_seq_one_letter_code
_entity_poly.pdbx_strand_id
1 'polypeptide(L)'
;MIASLWLMLPAYLPNPAAVLFKGKTPMDFGRNFIDRKRILGKGKTWRGFFGGALTGFAFGLLQNFIARYLPQPWFPPFSEDTRVIGIILSLSFGA
;
A
#
# COMPACT_ATOMS: atom_id res chain seq x y z
N MET A 1 -2.33 -9.20 -19.85
CA MET A 1 -2.39 -9.96 -18.58
C MET A 1 -1.19 -9.68 -17.69
N ILE A 2 0.04 -9.88 -18.17
CA ILE A 2 1.28 -9.64 -17.40
C ILE A 2 1.42 -8.18 -16.93
N ALA A 3 1.20 -7.20 -17.82
CA ALA A 3 1.25 -5.78 -17.47
C ALA A 3 0.25 -5.37 -16.37
N SER A 4 -0.94 -5.98 -16.35
CA SER A 4 -1.97 -5.71 -15.33
C SER A 4 -1.55 -6.23 -13.96
N LEU A 5 -1.00 -7.44 -13.90
CA LEU A 5 -0.44 -8.00 -12.67
C LEU A 5 0.74 -7.16 -12.16
N TRP A 6 1.60 -6.69 -13.06
CA TRP A 6 2.69 -5.78 -12.74
C TRP A 6 2.16 -4.51 -12.09
N LEU A 7 1.20 -3.81 -12.70
CA LEU A 7 0.66 -2.56 -12.17
C LEU A 7 -0.09 -2.71 -10.83
N MET A 8 -0.58 -3.91 -10.49
CA MET A 8 -1.28 -4.14 -9.21
C MET A 8 -0.34 -4.49 -8.04
N LEU A 9 0.93 -4.83 -8.29
CA LEU A 9 1.90 -5.19 -7.24
C LEU A 9 1.99 -4.20 -6.07
N PRO A 10 2.09 -2.87 -6.26
CA PRO A 10 2.26 -1.95 -5.15
C PRO A 10 0.97 -1.73 -4.36
N ALA A 11 -0.19 -2.15 -4.89
CA ALA A 11 -1.45 -2.18 -4.14
C ALA A 11 -1.60 -3.47 -3.32
N TYR A 12 -0.94 -4.56 -3.70
CA TYR A 12 -0.99 -5.83 -2.95
C TYR A 12 0.02 -5.93 -1.82
N LEU A 13 1.13 -5.19 -1.88
CA LEU A 13 2.19 -5.21 -0.86
C LEU A 13 1.87 -4.51 0.47
N PRO A 14 1.11 -3.39 0.53
CA PRO A 14 0.80 -2.69 1.78
C PRO A 14 0.13 -3.58 2.83
N ASN A 15 -0.80 -4.44 2.40
CA ASN A 15 -1.61 -5.28 3.27
C ASN A 15 -0.80 -6.34 4.06
N PRO A 16 0.00 -7.20 3.43
CA PRO A 16 0.90 -8.11 4.16
C PRO A 16 2.03 -7.36 4.88
N ALA A 17 2.52 -6.25 4.32
CA ALA A 17 3.54 -5.42 4.99
C ALA A 17 3.02 -4.87 6.33
N ALA A 18 1.76 -4.44 6.41
CA ALA A 18 1.14 -3.97 7.65
C ALA A 18 1.17 -5.02 8.79
N VAL A 19 1.21 -6.31 8.46
CA VAL A 19 1.33 -7.41 9.44
C VAL A 19 2.75 -7.51 10.00
N LEU A 20 3.77 -7.17 9.21
CA LEU A 20 5.16 -7.09 9.66
C LEU A 20 5.34 -5.90 10.62
N PHE A 21 4.70 -4.77 10.31
CA PHE A 21 4.69 -3.58 11.14
C PHE A 21 3.59 -3.63 12.21
N LYS A 22 3.64 -4.62 13.11
CA LYS A 22 2.69 -4.72 14.24
C LYS A 22 2.79 -3.48 15.15
N GLY A 23 1.68 -2.76 15.31
CA GLY A 23 1.57 -1.65 16.24
C GLY A 23 0.98 -2.04 17.59
N LYS A 24 1.37 -1.36 18.67
CA LYS A 24 0.69 -1.45 19.97
C LYS A 24 -0.51 -0.51 20.08
N THR A 25 -0.52 0.59 19.32
CA THR A 25 -1.59 1.59 19.33
C THR A 25 -2.68 1.24 18.32
N PRO A 26 -3.86 0.77 18.77
CA PRO A 26 -4.97 0.46 17.88
C PRO A 26 -5.55 1.76 17.31
N MET A 27 -5.98 1.72 16.05
CA MET A 27 -6.50 2.89 15.34
C MET A 27 -7.86 3.35 15.90
N ASP A 28 -8.62 2.42 16.47
CA ASP A 28 -9.90 2.69 17.12
C ASP A 28 -9.78 3.20 18.56
N PHE A 29 -8.55 3.34 19.10
CA PHE A 29 -8.29 3.70 20.51
C PHE A 29 -9.05 2.81 21.53
N GLY A 30 -9.47 1.60 21.13
CA GLY A 30 -10.29 0.73 21.97
C GLY A 30 -11.77 1.12 22.05
N ARG A 31 -12.25 2.01 21.18
CA ARG A 31 -13.68 2.35 21.09
C ARG A 31 -14.48 1.16 20.52
N ASN A 32 -15.63 0.92 21.14
CA ASN A 32 -16.59 -0.07 20.67
C ASN A 32 -17.73 0.63 19.91
N PHE A 33 -18.27 -0.06 18.92
CA PHE A 33 -19.46 0.33 18.18
C PHE A 33 -20.72 -0.04 18.99
N ILE A 34 -21.91 0.39 18.52
CA ILE A 34 -23.19 0.22 19.23
C ILE A 34 -23.50 -1.26 19.52
N ASP A 35 -22.96 -2.17 18.69
CA ASP A 35 -23.05 -3.63 18.81
C ASP A 35 -22.07 -4.24 19.85
N ARG A 36 -21.38 -3.41 20.64
CA ARG A 36 -20.33 -3.78 21.62
C ARG A 36 -19.09 -4.46 21.01
N LYS A 37 -18.90 -4.44 19.68
CA LYS A 37 -17.67 -4.90 19.03
C LYS A 37 -16.73 -3.72 18.79
N ARG A 38 -15.43 -3.98 18.62
CA ARG A 38 -14.47 -2.92 18.25
C ARG A 38 -14.77 -2.38 16.85
N ILE A 39 -14.66 -1.06 16.67
CA ILE A 39 -14.98 -0.37 15.41
C ILE A 39 -14.09 -0.85 14.24
N LEU A 40 -12.78 -1.01 14.48
CA LEU A 40 -11.81 -1.41 13.45
C LEU A 40 -11.14 -2.77 13.75
N GLY A 41 -11.21 -3.22 15.00
CA GLY A 41 -10.65 -4.50 15.43
C GLY A 41 -9.21 -4.40 15.93
N LYS A 42 -8.78 -5.38 16.73
CA LYS A 42 -7.47 -5.39 17.43
C LYS A 42 -6.26 -5.28 16.50
N GLY A 43 -6.39 -5.72 15.24
CA GLY A 43 -5.28 -5.80 14.28
C GLY A 43 -5.00 -4.51 13.50
N LYS A 44 -5.93 -3.54 13.49
CA LYS A 44 -5.76 -2.29 12.73
C LYS A 44 -5.09 -1.24 13.60
N THR A 45 -3.80 -1.04 13.37
CA THR A 45 -2.94 -0.18 14.20
C THR A 45 -2.36 0.95 13.36
N TRP A 46 -2.14 2.13 13.96
CA TRP A 46 -1.57 3.27 13.23
C TRP A 46 -0.18 2.98 12.65
N ARG A 47 0.65 2.24 13.41
CA ARG A 47 1.97 1.79 12.92
C ARG A 47 1.86 0.80 11.76
N GLY A 48 0.88 -0.11 11.79
CA GLY A 48 0.65 -1.04 10.68
C GLY A 48 0.15 -0.33 9.44
N PHE A 49 -0.75 0.64 9.59
CA PHE A 49 -1.27 1.44 8.48
C PHE A 49 -0.17 2.26 7.80
N PHE A 50 0.56 3.09 8.55
CA PHE A 50 1.65 3.89 7.98
C PHE A 50 2.82 3.03 7.52
N GLY A 51 3.18 1.97 8.26
CA GLY A 51 4.26 1.06 7.87
C GLY A 51 3.94 0.29 6.59
N GLY A 52 2.70 -0.19 6.44
CA GLY A 52 2.21 -0.82 5.22
C GLY A 52 2.16 0.16 4.04
N ALA A 53 1.55 1.32 4.23
CA ALA A 53 1.44 2.34 3.19
C ALA A 53 2.81 2.87 2.73
N LEU A 54 3.75 3.12 3.64
CA LEU A 54 5.11 3.56 3.28
C LEU A 54 5.87 2.46 2.52
N THR A 55 5.67 1.19 2.90
CA THR A 55 6.31 0.07 2.21
C THR A 55 5.75 -0.08 0.81
N GLY A 56 4.42 -0.04 0.64
CA GLY A 56 3.80 -0.01 -0.69
C GLY A 56 4.27 1.16 -1.54
N PHE A 57 4.42 2.34 -0.93
CA PHE A 57 4.90 3.53 -1.60
C PHE A 57 6.34 3.39 -2.08
N ALA A 58 7.24 2.89 -1.21
CA ALA A 58 8.62 2.63 -1.56
C ALA A 58 8.74 1.58 -2.69
N PHE A 59 7.95 0.50 -2.61
CA PHE A 59 7.92 -0.53 -3.65
C PHE A 59 7.37 -0.01 -4.98
N GLY A 60 6.31 0.81 -4.97
CA GLY A 60 5.76 1.40 -6.19
C GLY A 60 6.73 2.36 -6.87
N LEU A 61 7.51 3.13 -6.10
CA LEU A 61 8.55 3.99 -6.64
C LEU A 61 9.68 3.16 -7.26
N LEU A 62 10.14 2.14 -6.55
CA LEU A 62 11.15 1.21 -7.04
C LEU A 62 10.68 0.52 -8.32
N GLN A 63 9.43 0.07 -8.36
CA GLN A 63 8.83 -0.54 -9.53
C GLN A 63 8.77 0.43 -10.71
N ASN A 64 8.34 1.68 -10.51
CA ASN A 64 8.34 2.68 -11.59
C ASN A 64 9.76 2.94 -12.11
N PHE A 65 10.74 3.03 -11.21
CA PHE A 65 12.14 3.21 -11.59
C PHE A 65 12.67 2.04 -12.43
N ILE A 66 12.43 0.80 -11.99
CA ILE A 66 12.84 -0.41 -12.72
C ILE A 66 12.12 -0.52 -14.07
N ALA A 67 10.83 -0.18 -14.10
CA ALA A 67 10.02 -0.25 -15.33
C ALA A 67 10.59 0.59 -16.48
N ARG A 68 11.31 1.69 -16.19
CA ARG A 68 11.99 2.51 -17.22
C ARG A 68 13.08 1.76 -17.99
N TYR A 69 13.67 0.73 -17.37
CA TYR A 69 14.74 -0.07 -17.97
C TYR A 69 14.24 -1.40 -18.55
N LEU A 70 12.95 -1.72 -18.39
CA LEU A 70 12.36 -2.98 -18.84
C LEU A 70 11.58 -2.82 -20.16
N PRO A 71 11.29 -3.93 -20.86
CA PRO A 71 10.42 -3.91 -22.03
C PRO A 71 9.01 -3.41 -21.70
N GLN A 72 8.72 -2.18 -22.13
CA GLN A 72 7.48 -1.45 -21.87
C GLN A 72 6.17 -2.20 -22.22
N PRO A 73 6.09 -3.04 -23.28
CA PRO A 73 4.87 -3.79 -23.57
C PRO A 73 4.43 -4.73 -22.45
N TRP A 74 5.38 -5.16 -21.61
CA TRP A 74 5.15 -6.12 -20.53
C TRP A 74 5.25 -5.46 -19.15
N PHE A 75 6.08 -4.43 -19.00
CA PHE A 75 6.40 -3.77 -17.74
C PHE A 75 6.28 -2.24 -17.83
N PRO A 76 5.06 -1.70 -18.07
CA PRO A 76 4.88 -0.26 -18.20
C PRO A 76 5.13 0.46 -16.86
N PRO A 77 5.74 1.67 -16.86
CA PRO A 77 5.75 2.55 -15.71
C PRO A 77 4.36 3.12 -15.49
N PHE A 78 4.06 3.47 -14.24
CA PHE A 78 2.79 4.12 -13.88
C PHE A 78 2.63 5.52 -14.49
N SER A 79 3.73 6.27 -14.59
CA SER A 79 3.80 7.61 -15.19
C SER A 79 5.28 7.99 -15.32
N GLU A 80 5.60 8.81 -16.32
CA GLU A 80 6.95 9.39 -16.49
C GLU A 80 7.10 10.72 -15.74
N ASP A 81 5.97 11.37 -15.42
CA ASP A 81 5.89 12.64 -14.71
C ASP A 81 5.91 12.46 -13.19
N THR A 82 6.08 13.57 -12.47
CA THR A 82 5.95 13.65 -10.99
C THR A 82 4.58 13.18 -10.47
N ARG A 83 3.57 13.07 -11.34
CA ARG A 83 2.25 12.47 -11.03
C ARG A 83 2.35 11.04 -10.52
N VAL A 84 3.43 10.33 -10.85
CA VAL A 84 3.72 8.99 -10.35
C VAL A 84 3.65 8.92 -8.81
N ILE A 85 4.09 9.97 -8.12
CA ILE A 85 4.09 10.03 -6.66
C ILE A 85 2.65 9.99 -6.14
N GLY A 86 1.76 10.78 -6.74
CA GLY A 86 0.34 10.81 -6.38
C GLY A 86 -0.38 9.50 -6.67
N ILE A 87 -0.07 8.85 -7.81
CA ILE A 87 -0.64 7.55 -8.18
C ILE A 87 -0.21 6.48 -7.18
N ILE A 88 1.10 6.37 -6.91
CA ILE A 88 1.63 5.36 -5.98
C ILE A 88 1.12 5.61 -4.56
N LEU A 89 1.07 6.87 -4.10
CA LEU A 89 0.47 7.20 -2.80
C LEU A 89 -0.99 6.74 -2.73
N SER A 90 -1.79 7.04 -3.76
CA SER A 90 -3.20 6.64 -3.79
C SER A 90 -3.37 5.13 -3.76
N LEU A 91 -2.53 4.39 -4.49
CA LEU A 91 -2.53 2.92 -4.49
C LEU A 91 -2.08 2.35 -3.14
N SER A 92 -1.13 3.00 -2.46
CA SER A 92 -0.56 2.50 -1.21
C SER A 92 -1.41 2.81 0.01
N PHE A 93 -2.14 3.94 0.01
CA PHE A 93 -3.07 4.34 1.06
C PHE A 93 -4.50 3.81 0.85
N GLY A 94 -4.86 3.48 -0.40
CA GLY A 94 -6.18 2.92 -0.75
C GLY A 94 -6.30 1.40 -0.59
N ALA A 95 -5.20 0.71 -0.25
CA ALA A 95 -5.13 -0.74 -0.01
C ALA A 95 -5.35 -1.11 1.46
#